data_AF-A0A6G3ZCK3-F1
#
_entry.id   AF-A0A6G3ZCK3-F1
#
_cell.length_a   1.000
_cell.length_b   1.000
_cell.length_c   1.000
_cell.angle_alpha   90.00
_cell.angle_beta   90.00
_cell.angle_gamma   90.00
#
_symmetry.space_group_name_H-M   'P 1'
#
loop_
_entity.id
_entity.type
_entity.pdbx_description
1 polymer ?
#
loop_
_entity_poly.entity_id
_entity_poly.type
_entity_poly.pdbx_seq_one_letter_code
_entity_poly.pdbx_strand_id
1 'polypeptide(L)' 'MQTLTLTQPDDWHLHVRDGALLKAVLPHTVRQFTRAIIMPNLKP' A
#
# COMPACT_ATOMS: atom_id res chain seq x y z
N MET A 1 19.89 -18.91 7.99
CA MET A 1 18.79 -17.93 8.01
C MET A 1 17.52 -18.66 7.63
N GLN A 2 16.44 -18.50 8.38
CA GLN A 2 15.13 -19.06 8.00
C GLN A 2 14.33 -17.98 7.26
N THR A 3 13.74 -18.33 6.13
CA THR A 3 12.99 -17.41 5.27
C THR A 3 11.54 -17.84 5.24
N LEU A 4 10.62 -16.88 5.35
CA LEU A 4 9.19 -17.07 5.13
C LEU A 4 8.77 -16.31 3.87
N THR A 5 8.17 -17.02 2.92
CA THR A 5 7.61 -16.43 1.69
C THR A 5 6.11 -16.26 1.84
N LEU A 6 5.62 -15.04 1.65
CA LEU A 6 4.20 -14.74 1.60
C LEU A 6 3.75 -14.73 0.14
N THR A 7 2.77 -15.57 -0.22
CA THR A 7 2.35 -15.76 -1.62
C THR A 7 1.77 -14.48 -2.23
N GLN A 8 0.85 -13.83 -1.52
CA GLN A 8 0.20 -12.58 -1.95
C GLN A 8 -0.23 -11.78 -0.71
N PRO A 9 0.64 -10.96 -0.13
CA PRO A 9 0.27 -10.14 1.02
C PRO A 9 -0.64 -8.99 0.60
N ASP A 10 -1.52 -8.58 1.52
CA ASP A 10 -2.47 -7.49 1.35
C ASP A 10 -2.23 -6.36 2.36
N ASP A 11 -2.53 -5.13 1.94
CA ASP A 11 -2.55 -3.95 2.82
C ASP A 11 -4.01 -3.58 3.16
N TRP A 12 -4.43 -3.83 4.41
CA TRP A 12 -5.83 -3.68 4.79
C TRP A 12 -6.22 -2.25 5.18
N HIS A 13 -5.26 -1.31 5.24
CA HIS A 13 -5.52 0.07 5.65
C HIS A 13 -4.52 1.04 5.03
N LEU A 14 -4.78 1.48 3.80
CA LEU A 14 -3.86 2.34 3.05
C LEU A 14 -4.41 3.75 2.82
N HIS A 15 -3.58 4.75 3.11
CA HIS A 15 -3.81 6.15 2.77
C HIS A 15 -2.84 6.58 1.65
N VAL A 16 -3.34 6.71 0.42
CA VAL A 16 -2.51 7.15 -0.72
C VAL A 16 -2.52 8.65 -0.95
N ARG A 17 -3.45 9.39 -0.33
CA ARG A 17 -3.65 10.84 -0.57
C ARG A 17 -3.88 11.13 -2.05
N ASP A 18 -3.57 12.34 -2.50
CA ASP A 18 -3.75 12.81 -3.87
C ASP A 18 -2.46 13.41 -4.47
N GLY A 19 -2.52 13.72 -5.77
CA GLY A 19 -1.48 14.49 -6.47
C GLY A 19 -0.06 13.93 -6.31
N ALA A 20 0.84 14.77 -5.80
CA ALA A 20 2.25 14.43 -5.62
C ALA A 20 2.46 13.33 -4.57
N LEU A 21 1.65 13.31 -3.51
CA LEU A 21 1.75 12.29 -2.44
C LEU A 21 1.33 10.92 -2.95
N LEU A 22 0.27 10.85 -3.76
CA LEU A 22 -0.12 9.59 -4.43
C LEU A 22 1.03 9.02 -5.26
N LYS A 23 1.67 9.86 -6.08
CA LYS A 23 2.81 9.45 -6.93
C LYS A 23 4.01 8.99 -6.11
N ALA A 24 4.23 9.58 -4.94
CA ALA A 24 5.33 9.23 -4.05
C ALA A 24 5.07 7.92 -3.31
N VAL A 25 3.86 7.71 -2.78
CA VAL A 25 3.55 6.58 -1.87
C VAL A 25 3.20 5.30 -2.63
N LEU A 26 2.44 5.39 -3.72
CA LEU A 26 1.92 4.21 -4.43
C LEU A 26 3.00 3.20 -4.84
N PRO A 27 4.18 3.61 -5.37
CA PRO A 27 5.24 2.66 -5.75
C PRO A 27 5.74 1.79 -4.59
N HIS A 28 5.72 2.29 -3.36
CA HIS A 28 6.16 1.54 -2.18
C HIS A 28 5.17 0.43 -1.83
N THR A 29 3.87 0.71 -1.88
CA THR A 29 2.83 -0.29 -1.64
C THR A 29 2.88 -1.40 -2.68
N VAL A 30 2.86 -1.06 -3.98
CA VAL A 30 2.77 -2.07 -5.05
C VAL A 30 4.01 -2.95 -5.17
N ARG A 31 5.14 -2.53 -4.60
CA ARG A 31 6.35 -3.36 -4.51
C ARG A 31 6.21 -4.51 -3.51
N GLN A 32 5.36 -4.33 -2.49
CA GLN A 32 5.26 -5.26 -1.37
C GLN A 32 3.94 -6.04 -1.37
N PHE A 33 2.84 -5.39 -1.77
CA PHE A 33 1.48 -5.91 -1.63
C PHE A 33 0.80 -6.09 -2.98
N THR A 34 -0.01 -7.14 -3.08
CA THR A 34 -0.78 -7.44 -4.29
C THR A 34 -2.13 -6.72 -4.28
N ARG A 35 -2.71 -6.50 -3.11
CA ARG A 35 -4.02 -5.84 -2.94
C ARG A 35 -3.97 -4.84 -1.79
N ALA A 36 -4.81 -3.82 -1.86
CA ALA A 36 -4.96 -2.85 -0.78
C ALA A 36 -6.41 -2.38 -0.62
N ILE A 37 -6.82 -2.09 0.62
CA ILE A 37 -8.05 -1.36 0.92
C ILE A 37 -7.70 0.11 1.12
N ILE A 38 -8.19 0.96 0.21
CA ILE A 38 -7.92 2.40 0.23
C ILE A 38 -8.91 3.09 1.15
N MET A 39 -8.38 3.87 2.09
CA MET A 39 -9.21 4.65 3.01
C MET A 39 -9.80 5.88 2.28
N PRO A 40 -11.10 6.18 2.50
CA PRO A 40 -11.82 7.17 1.69
C PRO A 40 -11.59 8.63 2.11
N ASN A 41 -10.77 8.89 3.14
CA ASN A 41 -10.60 10.22 3.75
C ASN A 41 -9.30 10.90 3.29
N LEU A 42 -9.40 11.70 2.22
CA LEU A 42 -8.28 12.49 1.72
C LEU A 42 -7.87 13.62 2.68
N LYS A 43 -8.83 14.19 3.40
CA LYS A 43 -8.63 15.24 4.41
C LYS A 43 -9.00 14.68 5.80
N PRO A 44 -8.25 15.02 6.85
CA PRO A 44 -8.58 14.63 8.22
C PRO A 44 -9.88 15.30 8.68
#